data_AF-A0AAW3MB88-F1
#
_entry.id   AF-A0AAW3MB88-F1
#
_cell.length_a   1.000
_cell.length_b   1.000
_cell.length_c   1.000
_cell.angle_alpha   90.00
_cell.angle_beta   90.00
_cell.angle_gamma   90.00
#
_symmetry.space_group_name_H-M   'P 1'
#
loop_
_entity.id
_entity.type
_entity.pdbx_description
1 polymer ?
#
loop_
_entity_poly.entity_id
_entity_poly.type
_entity_poly.pdbx_seq_one_letter_code
_entity_poly.pdbx_strand_id
1 'polypeptide(L)'
;MSWKKRIADSLINAGIQVEIEWVTGERRFDLWIPEQKLGIEIQRSPMSAEEWIRRALLDAKQEQTVRWIGFHPSHGVTLRLQGWMRQAFLQNDYLDLIVENQIRRFRHPVPFAKHHVYCTVQSLSLSDFLSTEPSSFPRKFSIARWQGIVHRYRRRPFYPSLPPRILKTPLYQAGLHLQNLPSFVFLPITRLLFLPVHPFEFQIAVFLKLKGRYTSIHLEHAINQLLYQLNLSIERDLIDALVREWMERIEEANKLF
;
A
#
# COMPACT_ATOMS: atom_id res chain seq x y z
N MET A 1 4.22 9.94 28.47
CA MET A 1 4.90 11.00 27.69
C MET A 1 4.27 11.06 26.30
N SER A 2 3.90 12.25 25.80
CA SER A 2 3.20 12.40 24.51
C SER A 2 4.18 12.36 23.32
N TRP A 3 3.81 11.66 22.24
CA TRP A 3 4.61 11.63 21.00
C TRP A 3 4.83 13.00 20.38
N LYS A 4 3.83 13.88 20.49
CA LYS A 4 3.92 15.28 20.08
C LYS A 4 5.12 15.96 20.72
N LYS A 5 5.21 15.89 22.06
CA LYS A 5 6.33 16.46 22.82
C LYS A 5 7.66 15.81 22.44
N ARG A 6 7.71 14.48 22.31
CA ARG A 6 8.95 13.77 21.97
C ARG A 6 9.50 14.18 20.60
N ILE A 7 8.64 14.35 19.61
CA ILE A 7 9.06 14.79 18.27
C ILE A 7 9.51 16.26 18.33
N ALA A 8 8.75 17.13 19.00
CA ALA A 8 9.13 18.53 19.19
C ALA A 8 10.50 18.68 19.87
N ASP A 9 10.70 18.01 21.02
CA ASP A 9 11.96 18.04 21.76
C ASP A 9 13.13 17.54 20.88
N SER A 10 12.92 16.49 20.10
CA SER A 10 13.94 15.95 19.19
C SER A 10 14.32 16.92 18.07
N LEU A 11 13.36 17.67 17.53
CA LEU A 11 13.58 18.66 16.48
C LEU A 11 14.26 19.92 17.05
N ILE A 12 13.80 20.42 18.20
CA ILE A 12 14.39 21.56 18.90
C ILE A 12 15.84 21.27 19.28
N ASN A 13 16.13 20.08 19.81
CA ASN A 13 17.49 19.67 20.13
C ASN A 13 18.40 19.56 18.89
N ALA A 14 17.82 19.40 17.70
CA ALA A 14 18.53 19.43 16.43
C ALA A 14 18.64 20.85 15.83
N GLY A 15 18.23 21.89 16.56
CA GLY A 15 18.29 23.28 16.14
C GLY A 15 17.15 23.71 15.21
N ILE A 16 16.06 22.93 15.14
CA ILE A 16 14.92 23.21 14.26
C ILE A 16 13.83 23.93 15.05
N GLN A 17 13.37 25.07 14.52
CA GLN A 17 12.22 25.77 15.10
C GLN A 17 10.93 24.95 14.88
N VAL A 18 10.18 24.72 15.96
CA VAL A 18 8.92 23.99 15.92
C VAL A 18 7.86 24.71 16.74
N GLU A 19 6.72 24.95 16.13
CA GLU A 19 5.52 25.44 16.79
C GLU A 19 4.60 24.26 17.16
N ILE A 20 4.12 24.22 18.39
CA ILE A 20 3.25 23.14 18.90
C ILE A 20 1.78 23.58 18.79
N GLU A 21 0.91 22.72 18.24
CA GLU A 21 -0.52 23.00 18.10
C GLU A 21 -0.84 24.25 17.27
N TRP A 22 -0.03 24.50 16.24
CA TRP A 22 -0.12 25.68 15.39
C TRP A 22 -1.37 25.68 14.51
N VAL A 23 -1.99 26.86 14.37
CA VAL A 23 -3.15 27.09 13.50
C VAL A 23 -2.73 27.96 12.33
N THR A 24 -3.05 27.51 11.11
CA THR A 24 -2.84 28.25 9.87
C THR A 24 -4.07 28.09 8.98
N GLY A 25 -4.71 29.21 8.66
CA GLY A 25 -6.01 29.21 7.97
C GLY A 25 -7.05 28.35 8.71
N GLU A 26 -7.60 27.36 8.01
CA GLU A 26 -8.62 26.44 8.54
C GLU A 26 -8.02 25.15 9.17
N ARG A 27 -6.68 25.04 9.26
CA ARG A 27 -6.01 23.83 9.74
C ARG A 27 -5.25 24.08 11.03
N ARG A 28 -5.37 23.12 11.95
CA ARG A 28 -4.53 22.99 13.13
C ARG A 28 -3.66 21.75 12.97
N PHE A 29 -2.35 21.93 13.12
CA PHE A 29 -1.37 20.84 13.08
C PHE A 29 -0.94 20.45 14.49
N ASP A 30 -0.53 19.20 14.68
CA ASP A 30 0.06 18.80 15.96
C ASP A 30 1.39 19.51 16.19
N LEU A 31 2.21 19.61 15.14
CA LEU A 31 3.45 20.38 15.09
C LEU A 31 3.57 21.07 13.74
N TRP A 32 4.22 22.23 13.72
CA TRP A 32 4.49 23.00 12.52
C TRP A 32 5.95 23.41 12.49
N ILE A 33 6.59 23.22 11.32
CA ILE A 33 7.97 23.61 11.08
C ILE A 33 7.95 24.77 10.06
N PRO A 34 8.08 26.04 10.51
CA PRO A 34 7.86 27.21 9.65
C PRO A 34 8.81 27.29 8.45
N GLU A 35 10.10 27.04 8.66
CA GLU A 35 11.13 27.17 7.63
C GLU A 35 10.89 26.25 6.43
N GLN A 36 10.36 25.04 6.68
CA GLN A 36 10.07 24.05 5.64
C GLN A 36 8.60 24.06 5.21
N LYS A 37 7.76 24.93 5.80
CA LYS A 37 6.29 24.93 5.63
C LYS A 37 5.69 23.52 5.79
N LEU A 38 6.19 22.78 6.77
CA LEU A 38 5.86 21.37 6.98
C LEU A 38 4.98 21.21 8.22
N GLY A 39 3.74 20.77 8.01
CA GLY A 39 2.85 20.31 9.07
C GLY A 39 3.11 18.85 9.43
N ILE A 40 2.99 18.52 10.71
CA ILE A 40 3.05 17.13 11.19
C ILE A 40 1.73 16.82 11.90
N GLU A 41 1.14 15.68 11.54
CA GLU A 41 -0.12 15.17 12.08
C GLU A 41 0.11 13.79 12.69
N ILE A 42 -0.15 13.62 13.99
CA ILE A 42 0.07 12.37 14.73
C ILE A 42 -1.28 11.66 14.91
N GLN A 43 -1.60 10.77 13.99
CA GLN A 43 -2.88 10.09 13.96
C GLN A 43 -2.87 8.81 14.81
N ARG A 44 -3.24 8.94 16.09
CA ARG A 44 -3.44 7.78 16.99
C ARG A 44 -4.85 7.17 16.90
N SER A 45 -5.87 8.01 16.77
CA SER A 45 -7.25 7.56 16.74
C SER A 45 -7.63 6.94 15.39
N PRO A 46 -8.62 6.05 15.33
CA PRO A 46 -9.17 5.61 14.05
C PRO A 46 -9.63 6.81 13.22
N MET A 47 -9.26 6.83 11.94
CA MET A 47 -9.70 7.84 10.97
C MET A 47 -10.05 7.13 9.67
N SER A 48 -11.17 7.52 9.07
CA SER A 48 -11.64 6.94 7.82
C SER A 48 -10.81 7.44 6.63
N ALA A 49 -10.97 6.76 5.49
CA ALA A 49 -10.34 7.18 4.25
C ALA A 49 -10.86 8.54 3.78
N GLU A 50 -12.17 8.76 3.88
CA GLU A 50 -12.87 9.97 3.44
C GLU A 50 -12.42 11.19 4.23
N GLU A 51 -12.29 11.06 5.55
CA GLU A 51 -11.82 12.16 6.40
C GLU A 51 -10.36 12.50 6.10
N TRP A 52 -9.52 11.50 5.84
CA TRP A 52 -8.14 11.75 5.44
C TRP A 52 -8.06 12.45 4.08
N ILE A 53 -8.83 12.00 3.08
CA ILE A 53 -8.91 12.65 1.77
C ILE A 53 -9.35 14.10 1.93
N ARG A 54 -10.40 14.35 2.72
CA ARG A 54 -10.90 15.71 2.98
C ARG A 54 -9.80 16.60 3.54
N ARG A 55 -9.03 16.12 4.53
CA ARG A 55 -7.91 16.88 5.11
C ARG A 55 -6.76 17.07 4.12
N ALA A 56 -6.39 16.04 3.38
CA ALA A 56 -5.34 16.12 2.37
C ALA A 56 -5.69 17.14 1.27
N LEU A 57 -6.97 17.24 0.87
CA LEU A 57 -7.44 18.26 -0.07
C LEU A 57 -7.37 19.68 0.50
N LEU A 58 -7.66 19.86 1.80
CA LEU A 58 -7.50 21.15 2.47
C LEU A 58 -6.02 21.55 2.57
N ASP A 59 -5.16 20.61 2.92
CA ASP A 59 -3.71 20.81 3.00
C ASP A 59 -3.16 21.23 1.63
N ALA A 60 -3.57 20.54 0.55
CA ALA A 60 -3.20 20.88 -0.82
C ALA A 60 -3.72 22.25 -1.27
N LYS A 61 -4.97 22.60 -0.94
CA LYS A 61 -5.56 23.92 -1.25
C LYS A 61 -4.79 25.07 -0.58
N GLN A 62 -4.18 24.82 0.57
CA GLN A 62 -3.38 25.80 1.30
C GLN A 62 -1.88 25.73 0.97
N GLU A 63 -1.49 24.95 -0.05
CA GLU A 63 -0.09 24.72 -0.45
C GLU A 63 0.80 24.23 0.72
N GLN A 64 0.20 23.48 1.64
CA GLN A 64 0.86 22.95 2.83
C GLN A 64 1.31 21.52 2.58
N THR A 65 2.58 21.23 2.88
CA THR A 65 3.07 19.86 2.93
C THR A 65 2.79 19.31 4.32
N VAL A 66 2.13 18.14 4.41
CA VAL A 66 1.75 17.55 5.69
C VAL A 66 2.24 16.12 5.79
N ARG A 67 2.94 15.84 6.89
CA ARG A 67 3.46 14.52 7.23
C ARG A 67 2.55 13.84 8.25
N TRP A 68 1.89 12.80 7.77
CA TRP A 68 1.01 11.97 8.59
C TRP A 68 1.79 10.83 9.24
N ILE A 69 1.73 10.76 10.58
CA ILE A 69 2.38 9.73 11.39
C ILE A 69 1.31 8.87 12.05
N GLY A 70 1.22 7.60 11.66
CA GLY A 70 0.34 6.61 12.27
C GLY A 70 1.02 5.79 13.37
N PHE A 71 0.29 4.81 13.89
CA PHE A 71 0.79 3.85 14.87
C PHE A 71 0.63 2.43 14.35
N HIS A 72 1.62 1.58 14.61
CA HIS A 72 1.52 0.17 14.28
C HIS A 72 2.09 -0.72 15.39
N PRO A 73 1.32 -1.71 15.88
CA PRO A 73 1.71 -2.50 17.05
C PRO A 73 2.79 -3.56 16.75
N SER A 74 3.03 -3.90 15.48
CA SER A 74 3.88 -5.05 15.15
C SER A 74 5.23 -4.66 14.55
N HIS A 75 6.25 -5.40 14.95
CA HIS A 75 7.57 -5.33 14.35
C HIS A 75 7.59 -6.06 13.00
N GLY A 76 8.34 -5.50 12.06
CA GLY A 76 8.69 -6.17 10.82
C GLY A 76 8.20 -5.43 9.59
N VAL A 77 8.10 -6.19 8.50
CA VAL A 77 7.87 -5.67 7.15
C VAL A 77 6.43 -5.84 6.69
N THR A 78 5.60 -6.46 7.50
CA THR A 78 4.20 -6.73 7.19
C THR A 78 3.33 -5.76 7.97
N LEU A 79 2.39 -5.12 7.29
CA LEU A 79 1.59 -4.06 7.86
C LEU A 79 0.11 -4.34 7.59
N ARG A 80 -0.70 -4.26 8.66
CA ARG A 80 -2.15 -4.22 8.54
C ARG A 80 -2.60 -2.78 8.31
N LEU A 81 -3.17 -2.51 7.14
CA LEU A 81 -3.71 -1.20 6.79
C LEU A 81 -5.05 -0.96 7.50
N GLN A 82 -5.18 0.21 8.12
CA GLN A 82 -6.39 0.63 8.82
C GLN A 82 -6.86 2.00 8.33
N GLY A 83 -8.16 2.11 8.01
CA GLY A 83 -8.80 3.35 7.62
C GLY A 83 -8.02 4.12 6.54
N TRP A 84 -7.57 5.32 6.90
CA TRP A 84 -6.79 6.24 6.07
C TRP A 84 -5.48 5.71 5.47
N MET A 85 -4.86 4.69 6.08
CA MET A 85 -3.51 4.25 5.70
C MET A 85 -3.39 3.79 4.25
N ARG A 86 -4.44 3.16 3.71
CA ARG A 86 -4.42 2.69 2.31
C ARG A 86 -4.38 3.89 1.35
N GLN A 87 -5.21 4.89 1.59
CA GLN A 87 -5.32 6.10 0.78
C GLN A 87 -4.04 6.93 0.87
N ALA A 88 -3.51 7.11 2.07
CA ALA A 88 -2.22 7.77 2.26
C ALA A 88 -1.08 7.05 1.53
N PHE A 89 -1.06 5.72 1.52
CA PHE A 89 -0.08 4.98 0.72
C PHE A 89 -0.22 5.23 -0.78
N LEU A 90 -1.46 5.20 -1.29
CA LEU A 90 -1.73 5.38 -2.73
C LEU A 90 -1.37 6.78 -3.21
N GLN A 91 -1.51 7.79 -2.35
CA GLN A 91 -1.22 9.18 -2.69
C GLN A 91 0.26 9.54 -2.45
N ASN A 92 0.85 9.06 -1.36
CA ASN A 92 2.18 9.50 -0.94
C ASN A 92 3.30 8.49 -1.26
N ASP A 93 2.98 7.27 -1.70
CA ASP A 93 3.90 6.14 -1.87
C ASP A 93 4.64 5.70 -0.59
N TYR A 94 4.27 6.24 0.58
CA TYR A 94 4.83 5.87 1.87
C TYR A 94 3.83 6.04 3.03
N LEU A 95 4.15 5.42 4.17
CA LEU A 95 3.57 5.74 5.47
C LEU A 95 4.68 5.88 6.51
N ASP A 96 4.59 6.93 7.32
CA ASP A 96 5.42 7.05 8.52
C ASP A 96 4.63 6.51 9.70
N LEU A 97 5.20 5.53 10.40
CA LEU A 97 4.53 4.83 11.49
C LEU A 97 5.43 4.77 12.71
N ILE A 98 4.83 5.03 13.87
CA ILE A 98 5.44 4.76 15.16
C ILE A 98 5.40 3.25 15.42
N VAL A 99 6.59 2.65 15.51
CA VAL A 99 6.85 1.23 15.81
C VAL A 99 7.98 1.14 16.82
N GLU A 100 7.77 0.42 17.93
CA GLU A 100 8.80 0.21 18.97
C GLU A 100 9.48 1.51 19.45
N ASN A 101 8.68 2.54 19.74
CA ASN A 101 9.20 3.83 20.17
C ASN A 101 10.14 4.52 19.15
N GLN A 102 10.02 4.22 17.86
CA GLN A 102 10.71 4.89 16.75
C GLN A 102 9.74 5.22 15.61
N ILE A 103 10.02 6.27 14.85
CA ILE A 103 9.31 6.53 13.60
C ILE A 103 10.03 5.77 12.49
N ARG A 104 9.32 4.89 11.80
CA ARG A 104 9.82 4.13 10.65
C ARG A 104 8.97 4.43 9.42
N ARG A 105 9.63 4.49 8.27
CA ARG A 105 8.97 4.68 6.97
C ARG A 105 8.75 3.35 6.28
N PHE A 106 7.51 3.13 5.87
CA PHE A 106 7.08 1.98 5.09
C PHE A 106 6.88 2.42 3.64
N ARG A 107 7.43 1.68 2.67
CA ARG A 107 7.29 1.92 1.22
C ARG A 107 7.07 0.64 0.45
N HIS A 108 6.75 0.77 -0.84
CA HIS A 108 6.58 -0.35 -1.78
C HIS A 108 5.57 -1.38 -1.27
N PRO A 109 4.32 -0.98 -0.97
CA PRO A 109 3.34 -1.85 -0.33
C PRO A 109 2.83 -2.94 -1.29
N VAL A 110 3.31 -4.17 -1.15
CA VAL A 110 2.82 -5.31 -1.92
C VAL A 110 1.65 -5.98 -1.18
N PRO A 111 0.39 -5.82 -1.64
CA PRO A 111 -0.77 -6.40 -0.98
C PRO A 111 -0.82 -7.92 -1.16
N PHE A 112 -1.09 -8.65 -0.08
CA PHE A 112 -1.34 -10.10 -0.12
C PHE A 112 -2.66 -10.51 0.57
N ALA A 113 -3.34 -9.58 1.24
CA ALA A 113 -4.70 -9.72 1.72
C ALA A 113 -5.41 -8.36 1.69
N LYS A 114 -6.75 -8.34 1.84
CA LYS A 114 -7.56 -7.11 1.77
C LYS A 114 -7.02 -5.96 2.63
N HIS A 115 -6.49 -6.27 3.80
CA HIS A 115 -5.95 -5.26 4.73
C HIS A 115 -4.48 -5.48 5.08
N HIS A 116 -3.73 -6.31 4.34
CA HIS A 116 -2.33 -6.58 4.66
C HIS A 116 -1.41 -6.40 3.46
N VAL A 117 -0.30 -5.72 3.71
CA VAL A 117 0.76 -5.43 2.74
C VAL A 117 2.11 -5.87 3.28
N TYR A 118 3.00 -6.25 2.38
CA TYR A 118 4.42 -6.47 2.62
C TYR A 118 5.19 -5.26 2.07
N CYS A 119 5.92 -4.58 2.94
CA CYS A 119 6.62 -3.33 2.64
C CYS A 119 8.13 -3.47 2.76
N THR A 120 8.84 -2.51 2.18
CA THR A 120 10.19 -2.12 2.63
C THR A 120 10.05 -1.21 3.85
N VAL A 121 10.87 -1.45 4.88
CA VAL A 121 10.86 -0.65 6.12
C VAL A 121 12.25 -0.10 6.39
N GLN A 122 12.31 1.18 6.74
CA GLN A 122 13.56 1.88 7.02
C GLN A 122 13.40 2.86 8.17
N SER A 123 14.45 3.01 8.98
CA SER A 123 14.56 4.07 9.98
C SER A 123 14.77 5.42 9.29
N LEU A 124 14.08 6.45 9.74
CA LEU A 124 14.22 7.80 9.17
C LEU A 124 15.40 8.53 9.80
N SER A 125 16.28 9.06 8.96
CA SER A 125 17.21 10.11 9.37
C SER A 125 16.45 11.43 9.57
N LEU A 126 17.04 12.40 10.26
CA LEU A 126 16.43 13.73 10.41
C LEU A 126 16.21 14.40 9.03
N SER A 127 17.17 14.30 8.11
CA SER A 127 17.05 14.85 6.76
C SER A 127 15.91 14.19 5.97
N ASP A 128 15.78 12.86 6.02
CA ASP A 128 14.63 12.17 5.42
C ASP A 128 13.31 12.54 6.11
N PHE A 129 13.37 12.83 7.42
CA PHE A 129 12.22 13.28 8.18
C PHE A 129 11.74 14.69 7.79
N LEU A 130 12.62 15.54 7.30
CA LEU A 130 12.28 16.93 6.92
C LEU A 130 12.06 17.11 5.42
N SER A 131 12.57 16.19 4.61
CA SER A 131 12.43 16.27 3.15
C SER A 131 10.96 16.23 2.72
N THR A 132 10.55 17.19 1.90
CA THR A 132 9.23 17.23 1.26
C THR A 132 9.19 16.40 -0.02
N GLU A 133 10.35 15.94 -0.50
CA GLU A 133 10.47 15.11 -1.69
C GLU A 133 10.47 13.61 -1.37
N PRO A 134 10.05 12.76 -2.33
CA PRO A 134 10.16 11.32 -2.18
C PRO A 134 11.64 10.92 -2.16
N SER A 135 12.19 10.67 -0.97
CA SER A 135 13.59 10.24 -0.84
C SER A 135 13.86 8.93 -1.59
N SER A 136 15.09 8.74 -2.09
CA SER A 136 15.50 7.56 -2.85
C SER A 136 15.62 6.34 -1.95
N PHE A 137 14.47 5.73 -1.66
CA PHE A 137 14.39 4.54 -0.82
C PHE A 137 14.40 3.27 -1.70
N PRO A 138 15.56 2.58 -1.86
CA PRO A 138 15.65 1.40 -2.71
C PRO A 138 14.74 0.29 -2.18
N ARG A 139 14.03 -0.37 -3.10
CA ARG A 139 13.13 -1.48 -2.76
C ARG A 139 13.94 -2.63 -2.17
N LYS A 140 13.65 -3.00 -0.91
CA LYS A 140 14.19 -4.22 -0.27
C LYS A 140 13.08 -5.27 -0.21
N PHE A 141 13.03 -6.12 -1.23
CA PHE A 141 12.03 -7.17 -1.37
C PHE A 141 12.66 -8.56 -1.25
N SER A 142 12.19 -9.37 -0.31
CA SER A 142 12.63 -10.75 -0.11
C SER A 142 11.69 -11.71 -0.81
N ILE A 143 12.17 -12.30 -1.92
CA ILE A 143 11.41 -13.31 -2.66
C ILE A 143 11.10 -14.54 -1.79
N ALA A 144 12.03 -14.96 -0.93
CA ALA A 144 11.82 -16.07 0.00
C ALA A 144 10.66 -15.80 0.98
N ARG A 145 10.59 -14.58 1.54
CA ARG A 145 9.45 -14.19 2.40
C ARG A 145 8.14 -14.16 1.64
N TRP A 146 8.16 -13.65 0.41
CA TRP A 146 6.97 -13.64 -0.46
C TRP A 146 6.48 -15.06 -0.77
N GLN A 147 7.37 -15.96 -1.17
CA GLN A 147 7.05 -17.37 -1.38
C GLN A 147 6.46 -18.01 -0.10
N GLY A 148 6.99 -17.66 1.08
CA GLY A 148 6.40 -18.09 2.36
C GLY A 148 4.96 -17.58 2.56
N ILE A 149 4.65 -16.35 2.16
CA ILE A 149 3.28 -15.81 2.19
C ILE A 149 2.37 -16.59 1.23
N VAL A 150 2.82 -16.80 -0.01
CA VAL A 150 2.08 -17.55 -1.04
C VAL A 150 1.82 -18.99 -0.58
N HIS A 151 2.82 -19.66 -0.02
CA HIS A 151 2.73 -21.02 0.49
C HIS A 151 1.68 -21.16 1.61
N ARG A 152 1.69 -20.24 2.58
CA ARG A 152 0.66 -20.19 3.63
C ARG A 152 -0.73 -19.97 3.05
N TYR A 153 -0.86 -19.08 2.07
CA TYR A 153 -2.13 -18.85 1.40
C TYR A 153 -2.66 -20.10 0.69
N ARG A 154 -1.79 -20.86 0.03
CA ARG A 154 -2.17 -22.09 -0.70
C ARG A 154 -2.65 -23.22 0.18
N ARG A 155 -2.13 -23.31 1.41
CA ARG A 155 -2.48 -24.36 2.38
C ARG A 155 -3.79 -24.11 3.12
N ARG A 156 -4.39 -22.92 2.96
CA ARG A 156 -5.64 -22.59 3.65
C ARG A 156 -6.83 -23.32 3.00
N PRO A 157 -7.87 -23.67 3.77
CA PRO A 157 -9.15 -24.06 3.20
C PRO A 157 -9.67 -23.00 2.22
N PHE A 158 -10.08 -23.41 1.02
CA PHE A 158 -10.41 -22.48 -0.05
C PHE A 158 -11.85 -21.93 0.08
N TYR A 159 -11.97 -20.89 0.90
CA TYR A 159 -13.18 -20.08 1.04
C TYR A 159 -12.93 -18.68 0.43
N PRO A 160 -13.06 -18.53 -0.89
CA PRO A 160 -12.78 -17.25 -1.54
C PRO A 160 -13.81 -16.19 -1.15
N SER A 161 -13.35 -14.94 -1.05
CA SER A 161 -14.20 -13.77 -0.86
C SER A 161 -14.91 -13.33 -2.15
N LEU A 162 -14.33 -13.65 -3.31
CA LEU A 162 -14.97 -13.40 -4.60
C LEU A 162 -16.19 -14.33 -4.82
N PRO A 163 -17.22 -13.87 -5.55
CA PRO A 163 -18.37 -14.69 -5.91
C PRO A 163 -17.98 -16.04 -6.54
N PRO A 164 -18.67 -17.16 -6.21
CA PRO A 164 -18.30 -18.48 -6.70
C PRO A 164 -18.16 -18.57 -8.22
N ARG A 165 -19.06 -17.90 -8.97
CA ARG A 165 -19.04 -17.84 -10.44
C ARG A 165 -17.79 -17.18 -11.03
N ILE A 166 -17.10 -16.33 -10.27
CA ILE A 166 -15.92 -15.59 -10.72
C ILE A 166 -14.64 -16.40 -10.49
N LEU A 167 -14.58 -17.16 -9.39
CA LEU A 167 -13.34 -17.81 -8.98
C LEU A 167 -13.51 -19.31 -8.69
N LYS A 168 -14.39 -19.67 -7.75
CA LYS A 168 -14.53 -21.06 -7.30
C LYS A 168 -14.92 -22.00 -8.45
N THR A 169 -16.00 -21.70 -9.15
CA THR A 169 -16.52 -22.54 -10.26
C THR A 169 -15.53 -22.61 -11.44
N PRO A 170 -14.98 -21.50 -11.95
CA PRO A 170 -13.99 -21.57 -13.02
C PRO A 170 -12.72 -22.35 -12.65
N LEU A 171 -12.26 -22.26 -11.39
CA LEU A 171 -11.11 -23.01 -10.90
C LEU A 171 -11.38 -24.53 -10.95
N TYR A 172 -12.55 -24.97 -10.46
CA TYR A 172 -12.95 -26.38 -10.51
C TYR A 172 -13.15 -26.88 -11.94
N GLN A 173 -13.75 -26.07 -12.81
CA GLN A 173 -13.95 -26.41 -14.22
C GLN A 173 -12.61 -26.58 -14.98
N ALA A 174 -11.58 -25.84 -14.58
CA ALA A 174 -10.23 -26.00 -15.09
C ALA A 174 -9.49 -27.23 -14.51
N GLY A 175 -10.10 -27.98 -13.59
CA GLY A 175 -9.45 -29.09 -12.89
C GLY A 175 -8.32 -28.63 -11.95
N LEU A 176 -8.31 -27.37 -11.54
CA LEU A 176 -7.25 -26.78 -10.75
C LEU A 176 -7.63 -26.75 -9.27
N HIS A 177 -6.61 -26.91 -8.42
CA HIS A 177 -6.72 -26.71 -6.98
C HIS A 177 -5.78 -25.59 -6.56
N LEU A 178 -6.17 -24.81 -5.54
CA LEU A 178 -5.36 -23.68 -5.05
C LEU A 178 -3.91 -24.09 -4.74
N GLN A 179 -3.73 -25.25 -4.13
CA GLN A 179 -2.42 -25.81 -3.80
C GLN A 179 -1.52 -26.09 -5.01
N ASN A 180 -2.12 -26.37 -6.18
CA ASN A 180 -1.44 -26.77 -7.41
C ASN A 180 -1.30 -25.62 -8.41
N LEU A 181 -1.79 -24.42 -8.09
CA LEU A 181 -1.62 -23.28 -8.98
C LEU A 181 -0.12 -22.93 -9.13
N PRO A 182 0.34 -22.54 -10.33
CA PRO A 182 1.72 -22.14 -10.52
C PRO A 182 2.13 -20.92 -9.66
N SER A 183 3.40 -20.85 -9.25
CA SER A 183 3.93 -19.73 -8.44
C SER A 183 3.86 -18.37 -9.13
N PHE A 184 3.98 -18.34 -10.46
CA PHE A 184 3.83 -17.12 -11.26
C PHE A 184 2.39 -16.57 -11.27
N VAL A 185 1.39 -17.28 -10.70
CA VAL A 185 0.04 -16.73 -10.48
C VAL A 185 0.02 -15.73 -9.32
N PHE A 186 1.01 -15.79 -8.42
CA PHE A 186 1.06 -14.98 -7.20
C PHE A 186 2.21 -13.98 -7.29
N LEU A 187 2.08 -13.00 -8.17
CA LEU A 187 3.08 -11.99 -8.43
C LEU A 187 3.02 -10.86 -7.38
N PRO A 188 4.18 -10.31 -6.98
CA PRO A 188 4.26 -9.20 -6.04
C PRO A 188 3.99 -7.87 -6.75
N ILE A 189 2.71 -7.57 -6.95
CA ILE A 189 2.22 -6.39 -7.68
C ILE A 189 1.68 -5.35 -6.69
N THR A 190 2.36 -4.21 -6.59
CA THR A 190 2.03 -3.07 -5.72
C THR A 190 0.71 -2.42 -6.12
N ARG A 191 0.47 -2.27 -7.43
CA ARG A 191 -0.72 -1.62 -8.00
C ARG A 191 -2.02 -2.36 -7.68
N LEU A 192 -1.98 -3.61 -7.24
CA LEU A 192 -3.19 -4.28 -6.70
C LEU A 192 -3.74 -3.59 -5.43
N LEU A 193 -3.00 -2.65 -4.83
CA LEU A 193 -3.41 -1.96 -3.61
C LEU A 193 -4.64 -1.07 -3.80
N PHE A 194 -4.88 -0.51 -5.00
CA PHE A 194 -6.07 0.31 -5.23
C PHE A 194 -7.36 -0.54 -5.35
N LEU A 195 -7.24 -1.85 -5.59
CA LEU A 195 -8.38 -2.72 -5.75
C LEU A 195 -9.01 -3.09 -4.39
N PRO A 196 -10.34 -2.98 -4.23
CA PRO A 196 -11.04 -3.30 -2.99
C PRO A 196 -11.31 -4.81 -2.81
N VAL A 197 -10.52 -5.68 -3.45
CA VAL A 197 -10.68 -7.14 -3.43
C VAL A 197 -9.42 -7.84 -2.92
N HIS A 198 -9.53 -9.14 -2.62
CA HIS A 198 -8.36 -9.91 -2.21
C HIS A 198 -7.35 -10.02 -3.38
N PRO A 199 -6.09 -9.58 -3.23
CA PRO A 199 -5.14 -9.46 -4.33
C PRO A 199 -4.83 -10.80 -4.98
N PHE A 200 -4.63 -11.88 -4.20
CA PHE A 200 -4.44 -13.22 -4.78
C PHE A 200 -5.67 -13.77 -5.47
N GLU A 201 -6.89 -13.51 -4.97
CA GLU A 201 -8.11 -13.99 -5.62
C GLU A 201 -8.31 -13.28 -6.96
N PHE A 202 -7.98 -11.99 -7.03
CA PHE A 202 -7.97 -11.23 -8.28
C PHE A 202 -6.96 -11.81 -9.28
N GLN A 203 -5.73 -12.08 -8.84
CA GLN A 203 -4.71 -12.69 -9.70
C GLN A 203 -5.12 -14.07 -10.23
N ILE A 204 -5.71 -14.92 -9.39
CA ILE A 204 -6.20 -16.24 -9.83
C ILE A 204 -7.37 -16.08 -10.82
N ALA A 205 -8.31 -15.17 -10.57
CA ALA A 205 -9.43 -14.94 -11.49
C ALA A 205 -8.95 -14.42 -12.86
N VAL A 206 -7.98 -13.51 -12.88
CA VAL A 206 -7.34 -13.06 -14.12
C VAL A 206 -6.62 -14.20 -14.82
N PHE A 207 -5.81 -14.99 -14.09
CA PHE A 207 -5.13 -16.18 -14.61
C PHE A 207 -6.09 -17.14 -15.33
N LEU A 208 -7.24 -17.46 -14.71
CA LEU A 208 -8.25 -18.35 -15.28
C LEU A 208 -8.88 -17.78 -16.56
N LYS A 209 -9.02 -16.45 -16.65
CA LYS A 209 -9.54 -15.78 -17.86
C LYS A 209 -8.53 -15.78 -19.00
N LEU A 210 -7.23 -15.68 -18.70
CA LEU A 210 -6.19 -15.59 -19.72
C LEU A 210 -6.00 -16.90 -20.49
N LYS A 211 -6.29 -18.06 -19.88
CA LYS A 211 -6.19 -19.38 -20.53
C LYS A 211 -4.86 -19.59 -21.29
N GLY A 212 -3.75 -19.13 -20.70
CA GLY A 212 -2.41 -19.25 -21.28
C GLY A 212 -1.98 -18.11 -22.22
N ARG A 213 -2.84 -17.12 -22.52
CA ARG A 213 -2.50 -15.98 -23.38
C ARG A 213 -2.02 -14.78 -22.58
N TYR A 214 -0.70 -14.63 -22.46
CA TYR A 214 -0.07 -13.55 -21.68
C TYR A 214 0.47 -12.46 -22.61
N THR A 215 -0.43 -11.58 -23.05
CA THR A 215 -0.04 -10.30 -23.66
C THR A 215 -0.70 -9.15 -22.90
N SER A 216 -0.16 -7.94 -22.99
CA SER A 216 -0.73 -6.75 -22.36
C SER A 216 -2.21 -6.56 -22.70
N ILE A 217 -2.57 -6.73 -23.98
CA ILE A 217 -3.95 -6.61 -24.49
C ILE A 217 -4.89 -7.64 -23.83
N HIS A 218 -4.47 -8.92 -23.77
CA HIS A 218 -5.29 -9.96 -23.15
C HIS A 218 -5.41 -9.75 -21.63
N LEU A 219 -4.34 -9.28 -20.98
CA LEU A 219 -4.33 -8.95 -19.57
C LEU A 219 -5.28 -7.80 -19.24
N GLU A 220 -5.20 -6.70 -19.98
CA GLU A 220 -6.10 -5.57 -19.85
C GLU A 220 -7.56 -5.99 -20.04
N HIS A 221 -7.84 -6.77 -21.09
CA HIS A 221 -9.18 -7.29 -21.34
C HIS A 221 -9.69 -8.17 -20.20
N ALA A 222 -8.86 -9.07 -19.68
CA ALA A 222 -9.22 -9.94 -18.55
C ALA A 222 -9.48 -9.15 -17.26
N ILE A 223 -8.68 -8.12 -16.98
CA ILE A 223 -8.86 -7.19 -15.86
C ILE A 223 -10.18 -6.44 -16.01
N ASN A 224 -10.43 -5.80 -17.16
CA ASN A 224 -11.65 -5.03 -17.39
C ASN A 224 -12.92 -5.89 -17.31
N GLN A 225 -12.91 -7.08 -17.89
CA GLN A 225 -14.01 -8.03 -17.72
C GLN A 225 -14.25 -8.41 -16.26
N LEU A 226 -13.18 -8.61 -15.48
CA LEU A 226 -13.30 -8.96 -14.07
C LEU A 226 -13.85 -7.79 -13.25
N LEU A 227 -13.37 -6.57 -13.49
CA LEU A 227 -13.88 -5.36 -12.85
C LEU A 227 -15.37 -5.15 -13.14
N TYR A 228 -15.78 -5.34 -14.40
CA TYR A 228 -17.19 -5.30 -14.80
C TYR A 228 -18.04 -6.34 -14.05
N GLN A 229 -17.57 -7.60 -13.97
CA GLN A 229 -18.27 -8.67 -13.23
C GLN A 229 -18.39 -8.39 -11.72
N LEU A 230 -17.50 -7.57 -11.17
CA LEU A 230 -17.46 -7.14 -9.78
C LEU A 230 -18.18 -5.81 -9.54
N ASN A 231 -18.72 -5.17 -10.59
CA ASN A 231 -19.32 -3.83 -10.54
C ASN A 231 -18.37 -2.77 -9.95
N LEU A 232 -17.09 -2.82 -10.35
CA LEU A 232 -16.06 -1.88 -9.92
C LEU A 232 -15.71 -0.93 -11.07
N SER A 233 -15.83 0.36 -10.82
CA SER A 233 -15.33 1.42 -11.71
C SER A 233 -13.97 1.89 -11.21
N ILE A 234 -12.95 1.78 -12.06
CA ILE A 234 -11.57 2.17 -11.77
C ILE A 234 -11.08 3.06 -12.92
N GLU A 235 -10.34 4.10 -12.60
CA GLU A 235 -9.74 5.00 -13.59
C GLU A 235 -8.78 4.26 -14.53
N ARG A 236 -8.78 4.67 -15.81
CA ARG A 236 -7.97 4.03 -16.86
C ARG A 236 -6.47 4.05 -16.53
N ASP A 237 -5.96 5.17 -16.04
CA ASP A 237 -4.53 5.33 -15.72
C ASP A 237 -4.06 4.32 -14.65
N LEU A 238 -4.94 3.98 -13.69
CA LEU A 238 -4.65 2.97 -12.68
C LEU A 238 -4.61 1.55 -13.27
N ILE A 239 -5.49 1.26 -14.23
CA ILE A 239 -5.49 -0.01 -14.96
C ILE A 239 -4.24 -0.13 -15.83
N ASP A 240 -3.88 0.91 -16.56
CA ASP A 240 -2.69 0.93 -17.42
C ASP A 240 -1.41 0.74 -16.58
N ALA A 241 -1.32 1.39 -15.41
CA ALA A 241 -0.23 1.18 -14.47
C ALA A 241 -0.18 -0.25 -13.90
N LEU A 242 -1.35 -0.85 -13.61
CA LEU A 242 -1.45 -2.24 -13.16
C LEU A 242 -0.99 -3.22 -14.23
N VAL A 243 -1.45 -3.06 -15.47
CA VAL A 243 -1.07 -3.90 -16.61
C VAL A 243 0.45 -3.84 -16.83
N ARG A 244 1.03 -2.64 -16.79
CA ARG A 244 2.47 -2.43 -16.92
C ARG A 244 3.27 -3.17 -15.84
N GLU A 245 2.97 -2.93 -14.56
CA GLU A 245 3.68 -3.60 -13.46
C GLU A 245 3.52 -5.12 -13.55
N TRP A 246 2.32 -5.62 -13.89
CA TRP A 246 2.06 -7.04 -13.99
C TRP A 246 2.86 -7.70 -15.12
N MET A 247 2.93 -7.07 -16.31
CA MET A 247 3.76 -7.56 -17.41
C MET A 247 5.24 -7.59 -17.04
N GLU A 248 5.76 -6.54 -16.38
CA GLU A 248 7.13 -6.53 -15.85
C GLU A 248 7.36 -7.69 -14.88
N ARG A 249 6.41 -7.98 -13.98
CA ARG A 249 6.52 -9.11 -13.04
C ARG A 249 6.48 -10.47 -13.74
N ILE A 250 5.72 -10.62 -14.83
CA ILE A 250 5.70 -11.84 -15.64
C ILE A 250 7.05 -12.04 -16.32
N GLU A 251 7.60 -11.00 -16.93
CA GLU A 251 8.93 -11.06 -17.58
C GLU A 251 10.04 -11.38 -16.59
N GLU A 252 10.04 -10.76 -15.41
CA GLU A 252 10.97 -11.08 -14.33
C GLU A 252 10.84 -12.54 -13.88
N ALA A 253 9.62 -13.05 -13.73
CA ALA A 253 9.39 -14.45 -13.36
C ALA A 253 9.92 -15.41 -14.43
N ASN A 254 9.71 -15.10 -15.71
CA ASN A 254 10.19 -15.92 -16.82
C ASN A 254 11.71 -15.91 -16.97
N LYS A 255 12.42 -14.87 -16.51
CA LYS A 255 13.89 -14.83 -16.51
C LYS A 255 14.53 -15.71 -15.42
N LEU A 256 13.75 -16.11 -14.41
CA LEU A 256 14.22 -16.90 -13.27
C LEU A 256 14.01 -18.41 -13.46
N PHE A 257 13.42 -18.83 -14.58
CA PHE A 257 13.16 -20.21 -14.97
C PHE A 257 13.65 -20.47 -16.39
#